data_AF-A0A968I630-F1
#
_entry.id   AF-A0A968I630-F1
#
_cell.length_a   1.000
_cell.length_b   1.000
_cell.length_c   1.000
_cell.angle_alpha   90.00
_cell.angle_beta   90.00
_cell.angle_gamma   90.00
#
_symmetry.space_group_name_H-M   'P 1'
#
loop_
_entity.id
_entity.type
_entity.pdbx_description
1 polymer ?
#
loop_
_entity_poly.entity_id
_entity_poly.type
_entity_poly.pdbx_seq_one_letter_code
_entity_poly.pdbx_strand_id
1 'polypeptide(L)'
;LSQLSPRMSVPSLVDNVEPVAHLRGIKVDQVFIGTCTNGRLEDLHAAARILKGHKVAPHTRLLVIPASSEVLEQAMADGTLLTIIQAGGTLSTPGCGPCMGRHQGVLAPGEVCVSTSNRNFIGRMGDKDAKIYLASPEVAAATAIKGEIALPEDITHA
;
A
#
# COMPACT_ATOMS: atom_id res chain seq x y z
N LEU A 1 18.27 -17.21 -0.01
CA LEU A 1 17.36 -16.12 0.44
C LEU A 1 18.10 -14.81 0.73
N SER A 2 19.33 -14.83 1.24
CA SER A 2 20.13 -13.63 1.59
C SER A 2 20.48 -12.66 0.45
N GLN A 3 20.22 -13.02 -0.82
CA GLN A 3 20.47 -12.19 -1.99
C GLN A 3 19.20 -11.52 -2.54
N LEU A 4 18.03 -11.75 -1.94
CA LEU A 4 16.78 -11.13 -2.36
C LEU A 4 16.67 -9.73 -1.77
N SER A 5 16.62 -8.73 -2.63
CA SER A 5 16.21 -7.37 -2.29
C SER A 5 14.69 -7.22 -2.48
N PRO A 6 14.05 -6.22 -1.84
CA PRO A 6 12.65 -5.91 -2.11
C PRO A 6 12.42 -5.66 -3.62
N ARG A 7 11.32 -6.22 -4.11
CA ARG A 7 10.92 -6.19 -5.52
C ARG A 7 9.54 -5.56 -5.65
N MET A 8 9.26 -5.00 -6.82
CA MET A 8 7.97 -4.43 -7.16
C MET A 8 7.57 -4.88 -8.55
N SER A 9 6.31 -5.30 -8.71
CA SER A 9 5.74 -5.49 -10.04
C SER A 9 5.36 -4.13 -10.60
N VAL A 10 5.94 -3.76 -11.74
CA VAL A 10 5.70 -2.49 -12.40
C VAL A 10 4.53 -2.59 -13.40
N PRO A 11 3.78 -1.51 -13.62
CA PRO A 11 2.65 -1.52 -14.54
C PRO A 11 3.06 -1.99 -15.95
N SER A 12 2.23 -2.74 -16.69
CA SER A 12 0.89 -3.26 -16.34
C SER A 12 0.81 -4.78 -16.48
N LEU A 13 1.91 -5.47 -16.17
CA LEU A 13 2.01 -6.93 -16.21
C LEU A 13 2.61 -7.42 -14.88
N VAL A 14 1.96 -8.38 -14.24
CA VAL A 14 2.38 -8.89 -12.91
C VAL A 14 3.82 -9.41 -12.94
N ASP A 15 4.20 -10.06 -14.05
CA ASP A 15 5.52 -10.67 -14.23
C ASP A 15 6.63 -9.67 -14.57
N ASN A 16 6.30 -8.38 -14.77
CA ASN A 16 7.28 -7.33 -14.98
C ASN A 16 7.78 -6.82 -13.62
N VAL A 17 8.92 -7.32 -13.14
CA VAL A 17 9.39 -7.10 -11.78
C VAL A 17 10.74 -6.41 -11.75
N GLU A 18 10.83 -5.30 -11.03
CA GLU A 18 12.05 -4.50 -10.86
C GLU A 18 12.46 -4.42 -9.38
N PRO A 19 13.77 -4.23 -9.07
CA PRO A 19 14.19 -3.81 -7.74
C PRO A 19 13.53 -2.48 -7.35
N VAL A 20 12.97 -2.40 -6.14
CA VAL A 20 12.34 -1.15 -5.64
C VAL A 20 13.35 0.01 -5.67
N ALA A 21 14.62 -0.29 -5.44
CA ALA A 21 15.70 0.70 -5.47
C ALA A 21 15.79 1.47 -6.80
N HIS A 22 15.46 0.85 -7.94
CA HIS A 22 15.47 1.49 -9.26
C HIS A 22 14.26 2.39 -9.51
N LEU A 23 13.22 2.26 -8.70
CA LEU A 23 11.94 2.96 -8.86
C LEU A 23 11.80 4.14 -7.88
N ARG A 24 12.80 4.37 -7.02
CA ARG A 24 12.80 5.45 -6.04
C ARG A 24 12.51 6.82 -6.70
N GLY A 25 11.71 7.64 -6.03
CA GLY A 25 11.38 9.00 -6.48
C GLY A 25 10.19 9.10 -7.45
N ILE A 26 9.63 7.99 -7.93
CA ILE A 26 8.37 8.00 -8.67
C ILE A 26 7.26 8.46 -7.71
N LYS A 27 6.60 9.58 -8.01
CA LYS A 27 5.51 10.14 -7.21
C LYS A 27 4.32 9.18 -7.12
N VAL A 28 3.68 9.15 -5.96
CA VAL A 28 2.56 8.26 -5.66
C VAL A 28 1.40 9.05 -5.08
N ASP A 29 0.24 8.94 -5.72
CA ASP A 29 -1.00 9.61 -5.31
C ASP A 29 -1.79 8.76 -4.31
N GLN A 30 -1.71 7.44 -4.44
CA GLN A 30 -2.43 6.51 -3.57
C GLN A 30 -1.58 5.32 -3.14
N VAL A 31 -1.70 4.94 -1.89
CA VAL A 31 -1.20 3.68 -1.36
C VAL A 31 -2.37 2.87 -0.85
N PHE A 32 -2.48 1.62 -1.31
CA PHE A 32 -3.52 0.69 -0.89
C PHE A 32 -2.91 -0.53 -0.22
N ILE A 33 -3.19 -0.71 1.07
CA ILE A 33 -2.76 -1.86 1.86
C ILE A 33 -4.00 -2.66 2.27
N GLY A 34 -3.94 -3.97 2.13
CA GLY A 34 -5.00 -4.84 2.61
C GLY A 34 -5.92 -5.35 1.50
N THR A 35 -5.60 -6.57 1.06
CA THR A 35 -6.41 -7.35 0.11
C THR A 35 -6.48 -8.80 0.59
N CYS A 36 -7.12 -9.68 -0.17
CA CYS A 36 -7.07 -11.12 0.14
C CYS A 36 -5.63 -11.69 0.14
N THR A 37 -4.66 -11.03 -0.49
CA THR A 37 -3.26 -11.48 -0.48
C THR A 37 -2.46 -10.92 0.68
N ASN A 38 -2.68 -9.65 1.04
CA ASN A 38 -1.82 -8.94 2.00
C ASN A 38 -2.64 -8.03 2.94
N GLY A 39 -3.71 -8.56 3.51
CA GLY A 39 -4.56 -7.89 4.50
C GLY A 39 -4.73 -8.70 5.78
N ARG A 40 -3.84 -9.66 6.04
CA ARG A 40 -3.81 -10.43 7.29
C ARG A 40 -3.25 -9.56 8.42
N LEU A 41 -3.38 -10.04 9.65
CA LEU A 41 -2.92 -9.29 10.82
C LEU A 41 -1.41 -8.97 10.73
N GLU A 42 -0.59 -9.93 10.29
CA GLU A 42 0.85 -9.72 10.11
C GLU A 42 1.20 -8.64 9.07
N ASP A 43 0.41 -8.50 8.00
CA ASP A 43 0.61 -7.48 6.96
C ASP A 43 0.31 -6.09 7.54
N LEU A 44 -0.76 -5.98 8.33
CA LEU A 44 -1.13 -4.73 8.98
C LEU A 44 -0.11 -4.34 10.06
N HIS A 45 0.42 -5.31 10.80
CA HIS A 45 1.51 -5.10 11.75
C HIS A 45 2.77 -4.57 11.07
N ALA A 46 3.14 -5.16 9.94
CA ALA A 46 4.30 -4.75 9.15
C ALA A 46 4.16 -3.29 8.69
N ALA A 47 2.99 -2.93 8.14
CA ALA A 47 2.70 -1.55 7.75
C ALA A 47 2.71 -0.59 8.94
N ALA A 48 2.02 -0.93 10.04
CA ALA A 48 1.93 -0.08 11.23
C ALA A 48 3.30 0.16 11.88
N ARG A 49 4.20 -0.83 11.87
CA ARG A 49 5.57 -0.67 12.40
C ARG A 49 6.34 0.43 11.67
N ILE A 50 6.19 0.52 10.35
CA ILE A 50 6.82 1.57 9.52
C ILE A 50 6.11 2.91 9.73
N LEU A 51 4.78 2.92 9.83
CA LEU A 51 3.98 4.13 10.00
C LEU A 51 4.11 4.79 11.38
N LYS A 52 4.49 4.03 12.41
CA LYS A 52 4.53 4.50 13.79
C LYS A 52 5.43 5.74 13.92
N GLY A 53 4.89 6.80 14.52
CA GLY A 53 5.60 8.07 14.73
C GLY A 53 5.70 8.97 13.49
N HIS A 54 5.21 8.53 12.34
CA HIS A 54 5.29 9.26 11.07
C HIS A 54 3.92 9.73 10.60
N LYS A 55 3.92 10.55 9.55
CA LYS A 55 2.71 11.01 8.85
C LYS A 55 2.83 10.66 7.37
N VAL A 56 1.70 10.29 6.78
CA VAL A 56 1.55 10.12 5.33
C VAL A 56 1.77 11.46 4.64
N ALA A 57 2.40 11.43 3.46
CA ALA A 57 2.68 12.63 2.69
C ALA A 57 1.38 13.37 2.32
N PRO A 58 1.34 14.72 2.36
CA PRO A 58 0.09 15.47 2.17
C PRO A 58 -0.65 15.23 0.85
N HIS A 59 0.09 14.88 -0.22
CA HIS A 59 -0.48 14.60 -1.54
C HIS A 59 -0.79 13.11 -1.78
N THR A 60 -0.50 12.25 -0.80
CA THR A 60 -0.67 10.80 -0.92
C THR A 60 -1.81 10.31 -0.03
N ARG A 61 -2.67 9.47 -0.57
CA ARG A 61 -3.80 8.86 0.17
C ARG A 61 -3.42 7.45 0.59
N LEU A 62 -3.34 7.19 1.89
CA LEU A 62 -3.18 5.83 2.41
C LEU A 62 -4.55 5.23 2.72
N LEU A 63 -4.94 4.18 1.99
CA LEU A 63 -6.15 3.40 2.22
C LEU A 63 -5.77 2.02 2.78
N VAL A 64 -6.37 1.63 3.92
CA VAL A 64 -6.14 0.33 4.54
C VAL A 64 -7.44 -0.44 4.71
N ILE A 65 -7.48 -1.69 4.24
CA ILE A 65 -8.65 -2.57 4.31
C ILE A 65 -8.26 -3.95 4.88
N PRO A 66 -8.61 -4.26 6.13
CA PRO A 66 -8.37 -5.60 6.69
C PRO A 66 -9.06 -6.69 5.86
N ALA A 67 -8.43 -7.86 5.75
CA ALA A 67 -8.93 -8.93 4.88
C ALA A 67 -10.23 -9.58 5.37
N SER A 68 -10.54 -9.48 6.66
CA SER A 68 -11.76 -10.03 7.26
C SER A 68 -12.17 -9.22 8.50
N SER A 69 -13.40 -9.43 8.98
CA SER A 69 -13.88 -8.85 10.25
C SER A 69 -13.04 -9.31 11.44
N GLU A 70 -12.59 -10.56 11.44
CA GLU A 70 -11.71 -11.09 12.50
C GLU A 70 -10.38 -10.33 12.54
N VAL A 71 -9.75 -10.11 11.39
CA VAL A 71 -8.49 -9.34 11.33
C VAL A 71 -8.72 -7.88 11.74
N LEU A 72 -9.84 -7.29 11.34
CA LEU A 72 -10.23 -5.93 11.79
C LEU A 72 -10.32 -5.86 13.31
N GLU A 73 -11.01 -6.80 13.96
CA GLU A 73 -11.17 -6.86 15.41
C GLU A 73 -9.82 -7.03 16.12
N GLN A 74 -8.98 -7.94 15.63
CA GLN A 74 -7.64 -8.19 16.18
C GLN A 74 -6.73 -6.96 16.07
N ALA A 75 -6.65 -6.35 14.89
CA ALA A 75 -5.83 -5.15 14.64
C ALA A 75 -6.34 -3.91 15.39
N MET A 76 -7.63 -3.88 15.73
CA MET A 76 -8.21 -2.86 16.59
C MET A 76 -7.79 -3.08 18.05
N ALA A 77 -7.87 -4.33 18.53
CA ALA A 77 -7.57 -4.69 19.91
C ALA A 77 -6.10 -4.44 20.30
N ASP A 78 -5.17 -4.62 19.37
CA ASP A 78 -3.73 -4.43 19.63
C ASP A 78 -3.20 -3.01 19.30
N GLY A 79 -4.07 -2.11 18.82
CA GLY A 79 -3.71 -0.73 18.48
C GLY A 79 -3.05 -0.52 17.11
N THR A 80 -2.98 -1.56 16.28
CA THR A 80 -2.47 -1.46 14.90
C THR A 80 -3.26 -0.44 14.08
N LEU A 81 -4.59 -0.51 14.13
CA LEU A 81 -5.45 0.43 13.41
C LEU A 81 -5.30 1.86 13.93
N LEU A 82 -5.12 2.03 15.24
CA LEU A 82 -4.88 3.35 15.83
C LEU A 82 -3.60 3.97 15.27
N THR A 83 -2.53 3.18 15.16
CA THR A 83 -1.25 3.63 14.58
C THR A 83 -1.42 4.10 13.13
N ILE A 84 -2.18 3.35 12.33
CA ILE A 84 -2.46 3.69 10.93
C ILE A 84 -3.26 4.99 10.82
N ILE A 85 -4.32 5.15 11.62
CA ILE A 85 -5.13 6.38 11.66
C ILE A 85 -4.26 7.56 12.11
N GLN A 86 -3.44 7.38 13.14
CA GLN A 86 -2.53 8.42 13.62
C GLN A 86 -1.53 8.86 12.56
N ALA A 87 -1.09 7.96 11.67
CA ALA A 87 -0.25 8.33 10.54
C ALA A 87 -1.01 9.09 9.43
N GLY A 88 -2.34 9.16 9.48
CA GLY A 88 -3.17 9.78 8.45
C GLY A 88 -3.76 8.78 7.44
N GLY A 89 -3.68 7.48 7.73
CA GLY A 89 -4.34 6.44 6.94
C GLY A 89 -5.86 6.45 7.13
N THR A 90 -6.58 6.15 6.07
CA THR A 90 -8.03 5.94 6.07
C THR A 90 -8.33 4.45 6.11
N LEU A 91 -9.25 4.05 6.98
CA LEU A 91 -9.72 2.66 7.07
C LEU A 91 -11.01 2.47 6.28
N SER A 92 -11.20 1.26 5.74
CA SER A 92 -12.51 0.82 5.26
C SER A 92 -12.90 -0.53 5.86
N THR A 93 -14.20 -0.85 5.73
CA THR A 93 -14.77 -2.15 6.10
C THR A 93 -14.12 -3.27 5.30
N PRO A 94 -13.90 -4.45 5.90
CA PRO A 94 -13.36 -5.61 5.19
C PRO A 94 -14.09 -5.90 3.88
N GLY A 95 -13.32 -6.10 2.81
CA GLY A 95 -13.84 -6.29 1.47
C GLY A 95 -12.78 -6.07 0.39
N CYS A 96 -13.23 -5.95 -0.86
CA CYS A 96 -12.33 -5.81 -2.01
C CYS A 96 -11.93 -4.35 -2.31
N GLY A 97 -12.65 -3.36 -1.78
CA GLY A 97 -12.39 -1.93 -2.02
C GLY A 97 -12.08 -1.58 -3.49
N PRO A 98 -10.93 -0.91 -3.77
CA PRO A 98 -10.58 -0.50 -5.12
C PRO A 98 -9.95 -1.62 -5.94
N CYS A 99 -9.70 -2.81 -5.38
CA CYS A 99 -9.02 -3.92 -6.05
C CYS A 99 -9.68 -4.34 -7.38
N MET A 100 -10.98 -4.06 -7.53
CA MET A 100 -11.74 -4.29 -8.77
C MET A 100 -12.26 -2.99 -9.42
N GLY A 101 -11.77 -1.82 -8.99
CA GLY A 101 -12.17 -0.52 -9.52
C GLY A 101 -13.64 -0.14 -9.28
N ARG A 102 -14.28 -0.72 -8.26
CA ARG A 102 -15.72 -0.57 -8.01
C ARG A 102 -16.05 0.61 -7.10
N HIS A 103 -15.31 0.76 -5.99
CA HIS A 103 -15.59 1.74 -4.94
C HIS A 103 -14.37 1.90 -4.03
N GLN A 104 -14.38 2.90 -3.15
CA GLN A 104 -13.38 3.13 -2.09
C GLN A 104 -11.94 3.26 -2.60
N GLY A 105 -11.60 4.42 -3.19
CA GLY A 105 -10.25 4.69 -3.70
C GLY A 105 -10.05 4.29 -5.17
N VAL A 106 -11.09 4.44 -5.99
CA VAL A 106 -11.00 4.27 -7.45
C VAL A 106 -10.01 5.29 -8.01
N LEU A 107 -9.06 4.84 -8.83
CA LEU A 107 -8.02 5.69 -9.39
C LEU A 107 -8.55 6.59 -10.51
N ALA A 108 -8.17 7.86 -10.46
CA ALA A 108 -8.44 8.85 -11.49
C ALA A 108 -7.41 8.75 -12.64
N PRO A 109 -7.68 9.39 -13.80
CA PRO A 109 -6.75 9.38 -14.93
C PRO A 109 -5.36 9.89 -14.53
N GLY A 110 -4.32 9.13 -14.86
CA GLY A 110 -2.93 9.49 -14.62
C GLY A 110 -2.41 9.25 -13.18
N GLU A 111 -3.26 8.84 -12.24
CA GLU A 111 -2.82 8.58 -10.87
C GLU A 111 -1.89 7.36 -10.78
N VAL A 112 -0.92 7.45 -9.88
CA VAL A 112 0.00 6.38 -9.54
C VAL A 112 -0.39 5.78 -8.19
N CYS A 113 -0.59 4.46 -8.17
CA CYS A 113 -0.96 3.70 -7.00
C CYS A 113 0.11 2.65 -6.67
N VAL A 114 0.52 2.57 -5.41
CA VAL A 114 1.23 1.40 -4.86
C VAL A 114 0.24 0.55 -4.07
N SER A 115 0.10 -0.72 -4.45
CA SER A 115 -0.91 -1.61 -3.92
C SER A 115 -0.29 -2.91 -3.41
N THR A 116 -0.82 -3.44 -2.31
CA THR A 116 -0.51 -4.79 -1.82
C THR A 116 -1.48 -5.84 -2.39
N SER A 117 -2.02 -5.59 -3.59
CA SER A 117 -2.80 -6.56 -4.36
C SER A 117 -1.88 -7.46 -5.19
N ASN A 118 -2.47 -8.43 -5.88
CA ASN A 118 -1.75 -9.34 -6.79
C ASN A 118 -1.97 -9.03 -8.28
N ARG A 119 -2.61 -7.90 -8.62
CA ARG A 119 -3.00 -7.56 -10.00
C ARG A 119 -2.83 -6.08 -10.28
N ASN A 120 -2.15 -5.75 -11.38
CA ASN A 120 -1.86 -4.39 -11.84
C ASN A 120 -2.16 -4.14 -13.32
N PHE A 121 -3.06 -4.92 -13.93
CA PHE A 121 -3.44 -4.71 -15.32
C PHE A 121 -4.16 -3.37 -15.53
N ILE A 122 -4.14 -2.89 -16.78
CA ILE A 122 -4.74 -1.62 -17.19
C ILE A 122 -6.22 -1.55 -16.76
N GLY A 123 -6.62 -0.45 -16.13
CA GLY A 123 -8.00 -0.24 -15.66
C GLY A 123 -8.42 -1.12 -14.47
N ARG A 124 -7.48 -1.80 -13.80
CA ARG A 124 -7.82 -2.72 -12.70
C ARG A 124 -8.50 -2.04 -11.52
N MET A 125 -8.02 -0.85 -11.15
CA MET A 125 -8.46 -0.12 -9.96
C MET A 125 -9.21 1.18 -10.28
N GLY A 126 -9.59 1.39 -11.54
CA GLY A 126 -10.23 2.62 -11.98
C GLY A 126 -9.88 2.92 -13.42
N ASP A 127 -9.42 4.14 -13.66
CA ASP A 127 -9.11 4.59 -15.01
C ASP A 127 -7.99 3.77 -15.69
N LYS A 128 -8.06 3.67 -17.01
CA LYS A 128 -7.07 2.96 -17.84
C LYS A 128 -5.71 3.65 -17.86
N ASP A 129 -5.67 4.97 -17.64
CA ASP A 129 -4.44 5.75 -17.68
C ASP A 129 -3.74 5.77 -16.30
N ALA A 130 -4.36 5.17 -15.28
CA ALA A 130 -3.76 4.99 -13.96
C ALA A 130 -2.71 3.88 -13.95
N LYS A 131 -1.68 4.05 -13.12
CA LYS A 131 -0.54 3.12 -13.00
C LYS A 131 -0.56 2.44 -11.65
N ILE A 132 -0.47 1.11 -11.64
CA ILE A 132 -0.51 0.31 -10.41
C ILE A 132 0.81 -0.46 -10.25
N TYR A 133 1.48 -0.23 -9.14
CA TYR A 133 2.68 -0.93 -8.72
C TYR A 133 2.35 -1.89 -7.60
N LEU A 134 2.86 -3.13 -7.63
CA LEU A 134 2.59 -4.12 -6.58
C LEU A 134 3.79 -4.28 -5.68
N ALA A 135 3.59 -4.16 -4.37
CA ALA A 135 4.66 -4.19 -3.38
C ALA A 135 4.24 -4.87 -2.07
N SER A 136 5.21 -5.15 -1.21
CA SER A 136 4.94 -5.63 0.15
C SER A 136 4.34 -4.52 1.03
N PRO A 137 3.70 -4.86 2.16
CA PRO A 137 3.15 -3.88 3.10
C PRO A 137 4.18 -2.88 3.63
N GLU A 138 5.43 -3.29 3.87
CA GLU A 138 6.50 -2.42 4.37
C GLU A 138 6.91 -1.37 3.33
N VAL A 139 7.08 -1.78 2.08
CA VAL A 139 7.41 -0.87 0.96
C VAL A 139 6.25 0.08 0.70
N ALA A 140 5.01 -0.41 0.73
CA ALA A 140 3.81 0.41 0.58
C ALA A 140 3.72 1.45 1.71
N ALA A 141 3.94 1.07 2.96
CA ALA A 141 3.92 1.98 4.10
C ALA A 141 5.03 3.05 4.02
N ALA A 142 6.26 2.66 3.67
CA ALA A 142 7.36 3.60 3.47
C ALA A 142 7.05 4.61 2.33
N THR A 143 6.49 4.11 1.23
CA THR A 143 6.04 4.92 0.11
C THR A 143 4.93 5.90 0.51
N ALA A 144 4.01 5.50 1.39
CA ALA A 144 2.96 6.38 1.89
C ALA A 144 3.53 7.57 2.70
N ILE A 145 4.56 7.33 3.49
CA ILE A 145 5.25 8.38 4.28
C ILE A 145 5.99 9.35 3.38
N LYS A 146 6.72 8.85 2.36
CA LYS A 146 7.49 9.71 1.45
C LYS A 146 6.66 10.39 0.37
N GLY A 147 5.54 9.79 -0.01
CA GLY A 147 4.70 10.20 -1.14
C GLY A 147 5.32 9.96 -2.51
N GLU A 148 6.33 9.09 -2.54
CA GLU A 148 7.01 8.57 -3.72
C GLU A 148 7.56 7.19 -3.36
N ILE A 149 7.80 6.34 -4.36
CA ILE A 149 8.29 4.98 -4.15
C ILE A 149 9.56 5.04 -3.30
N ALA A 150 9.53 4.30 -2.18
CA ALA A 150 10.59 4.31 -1.18
C ALA A 150 10.75 2.92 -0.55
N LEU A 151 11.96 2.66 -0.04
CA LEU A 151 12.26 1.47 0.75
C LEU A 151 12.06 1.75 2.25
N PRO A 152 11.80 0.73 3.08
CA PRO A 152 11.67 0.89 4.53
C PRO A 152 12.87 1.58 5.18
N GLU A 153 14.08 1.30 4.69
CA GLU A 153 15.33 1.93 5.15
C GLU A 153 15.43 3.44 4.86
N ASP A 154 14.58 3.97 3.96
CA ASP A 154 14.55 5.40 3.63
C ASP A 154 13.76 6.21 4.68
N ILE A 155 13.07 5.52 5.62
CA ILE A 155 12.33 6.12 6.73
C ILE A 155 13.26 6.15 7.94
N THR A 156 13.84 7.32 8.24
CA THR A 156 14.67 7.50 9.43
C THR A 156 13.81 7.40 10.69
N HIS A 157 14.16 6.51 11.61
CA HIS A 157 13.53 6.45 12.92
C HIS A 157 13.62 7.83 13.60
N ALA A 158 12.46 8.43 13.90
CA ALA A 158 12.36 9.57 14.81
C ALA A 158 12.60 9.13 16.26
#